data_AF-A0A2T0AFL2-F1
#
_entry.id   AF-A0A2T0AFL2-F1
#
_cell.length_a   1.000
_cell.length_b   1.000
_cell.length_c   1.000
_cell.angle_alpha   90.00
_cell.angle_beta   90.00
_cell.angle_gamma   90.00
#
_symmetry.space_group_name_H-M   'P 1'
#
loop_
_entity.id
_entity.type
_entity.pdbx_description
1 polymer ?
#
loop_
_entity_poly.entity_id
_entity_poly.type
_entity_poly.pdbx_seq_one_letter_code
_entity_poly.pdbx_strand_id
1 'polypeptide(L)'
;MSPLLSSCAVCGTPTTSRCSGCATAGGPSIFFCSPEHQKLVWHYHKFVCREKSARFVVPPFSDEELRRFEGVADVEFPAESVYRTSQAAG
;
A
#
# COMPACT_ATOMS: atom_id res chain seq x y z
N MET A 1 4.24 15.83 -1.99
CA MET A 1 4.90 14.59 -2.47
C MET A 1 5.03 13.65 -1.28
N SER A 2 4.22 12.59 -1.20
CA SER A 2 4.23 11.67 -0.05
C SER A 2 5.53 10.85 -0.03
N PRO A 3 6.36 10.94 1.02
CA PRO A 3 7.72 10.39 1.05
C PRO A 3 7.80 8.85 1.10
N LEU A 4 6.67 8.14 1.16
CA LEU A 4 6.63 6.67 1.23
C LEU A 4 6.81 5.97 -0.13
N LEU A 5 6.92 6.72 -1.24
CA LEU A 5 6.92 6.19 -2.61
C LEU A 5 8.31 5.96 -3.20
N SER A 6 9.40 5.98 -2.42
CA SER A 6 10.77 5.81 -2.94
C SER A 6 11.79 5.30 -1.90
N SER A 7 11.36 4.43 -0.99
CA SER A 7 12.22 3.83 0.05
C SER A 7 12.04 2.33 0.12
N CYS A 8 13.11 1.59 0.47
CA CYS A 8 13.05 0.15 0.64
C CYS A 8 12.07 -0.23 1.76
N ALA A 9 11.13 -1.14 1.47
CA ALA A 9 10.14 -1.61 2.44
C ALA A 9 10.72 -2.40 3.63
N VAL A 10 12.02 -2.75 3.59
CA VAL A 10 12.68 -3.54 4.63
C VAL A 10 13.57 -2.67 5.52
N CYS A 11 14.44 -1.85 4.92
CA CYS A 11 15.45 -1.08 5.64
C CYS A 11 15.29 0.44 5.54
N GLY A 12 14.30 0.94 4.79
CA GLY A 12 14.05 2.37 4.62
C GLY A 12 15.04 3.11 3.71
N THR A 13 16.11 2.46 3.23
CA THR A 13 17.08 3.09 2.31
C THR A 13 16.38 3.64 1.07
N PRO A 14 16.65 4.89 0.66
CA PRO A 14 16.09 5.46 -0.56
C PRO A 14 16.39 4.58 -1.78
N THR A 15 15.37 4.28 -2.58
CA THR A 15 15.52 3.47 -3.79
C THR A 15 14.38 3.72 -4.75
N THR A 16 14.68 3.70 -6.04
CA THR A 16 13.71 3.75 -7.14
C THR A 16 13.45 2.36 -7.74
N SER A 17 14.14 1.33 -7.24
CA SER A 17 13.99 -0.04 -7.71
C SER A 17 12.69 -0.64 -7.20
N ARG A 18 11.79 -0.94 -8.13
CA ARG A 18 10.45 -1.46 -7.89
C ARG A 18 10.42 -2.97 -8.10
N CYS A 19 9.52 -3.65 -7.39
CA CYS A 19 9.16 -5.01 -7.76
C CYS A 19 8.58 -5.04 -9.18
N SER A 20 9.27 -5.71 -10.11
CA SER A 20 8.86 -5.80 -11.52
C SER A 20 7.45 -6.36 -11.69
N GLY A 21 7.11 -7.40 -10.91
CA GLY A 21 5.76 -7.99 -10.93
C GLY A 21 4.66 -6.98 -10.57
N CYS A 22 4.88 -6.17 -9.55
CA CYS A 22 3.89 -5.17 -9.13
C CYS A 22 3.83 -3.99 -10.11
N ALA A 23 4.99 -3.57 -10.63
CA ALA A 23 5.06 -2.51 -11.63
C ALA A 23 4.31 -2.86 -12.92
N THR A 24 4.41 -4.11 -13.38
CA THR A 24 3.71 -4.57 -14.58
C THR A 24 2.20 -4.68 -14.38
N ALA A 25 1.74 -5.11 -13.20
CA ALA A 25 0.31 -5.31 -12.93
C ALA A 25 -0.49 -4.01 -12.70
N GLY A 26 0.16 -2.84 -12.72
CA GLY A 26 -0.50 -1.55 -12.50
C GLY A 26 -0.94 -1.32 -11.05
N GLY A 27 -0.40 -2.10 -10.12
CA GLY A 27 -0.64 -2.03 -8.69
C GLY A 27 0.17 -0.96 -7.96
N PRO A 28 -0.03 -0.79 -6.64
CA PRO A 28 0.87 -0.03 -5.80
C PRO A 28 2.30 -0.56 -5.94
N SER A 29 3.24 0.35 -6.25
CA SER A 29 4.65 -0.01 -6.40
C SER A 29 5.30 -0.15 -5.02
N ILE A 30 5.77 -1.36 -4.70
CA ILE A 30 6.66 -1.62 -3.57
C ILE A 30 8.12 -1.59 -4.02
N PHE A 31 8.98 -1.04 -3.17
CA PHE A 31 10.38 -0.76 -3.47
C PHE A 31 11.34 -1.60 -2.63
N PHE A 32 12.41 -2.08 -3.26
CA PHE A 32 13.47 -2.86 -2.61
C PHE A 32 14.83 -2.33 -3.05
N CYS A 33 15.74 -2.07 -2.11
CA CYS A 33 17.10 -1.64 -2.48
C CYS A 33 17.95 -2.81 -3.02
N SER A 34 17.54 -4.07 -2.79
CA SER A 34 18.23 -5.25 -3.30
C SER A 34 17.27 -6.46 -3.46
N PRO A 35 17.63 -7.45 -4.31
CA PRO A 35 16.92 -8.72 -4.41
C PRO A 35 16.87 -9.50 -3.07
N GLU A 36 17.90 -9.36 -2.24
CA GLU A 36 17.98 -10.00 -0.92
C GLU A 36 16.85 -9.49 -0.01
N HIS A 37 16.62 -8.18 0.02
CA HIS A 37 15.51 -7.60 0.78
C HIS A 37 14.15 -8.01 0.23
N GLN A 38 14.01 -8.18 -1.08
CA GLN A 38 12.78 -8.76 -1.64
C GLN A 38 12.57 -10.20 -1.18
N LYS A 39 13.63 -11.03 -1.18
CA LYS A 39 13.57 -12.44 -0.75
C LYS A 39 13.21 -12.56 0.73
N LEU A 40 13.75 -11.69 1.59
CA LEU A 40 13.45 -11.68 3.03
C LEU A 40 11.94 -11.64 3.29
N VAL A 41 11.20 -10.78 2.57
CA VAL A 41 9.74 -10.63 2.74
C VAL A 41 8.91 -11.44 1.75
N TRP A 42 9.55 -12.22 0.86
CA TRP A 42 8.87 -12.90 -0.25
C TRP A 42 7.77 -13.85 0.22
N HIS A 43 7.98 -14.50 1.37
CA HIS A 43 7.01 -15.40 1.99
C HIS A 43 5.65 -14.74 2.23
N TYR A 44 5.59 -13.44 2.51
CA TYR A 44 4.35 -12.68 2.58
C TYR A 44 4.04 -11.94 1.26
N HIS A 45 5.05 -11.32 0.65
CA HIS A 45 4.86 -10.51 -0.55
C HIS A 45 4.20 -11.29 -1.71
N LYS A 46 4.49 -12.59 -1.86
CA LYS A 46 3.89 -13.46 -2.90
C LYS A 46 2.36 -13.53 -2.87
N PHE A 47 1.73 -13.23 -1.72
CA PHE A 47 0.27 -13.23 -1.59
C PHE A 47 -0.38 -11.97 -2.17
N VAL A 48 0.40 -10.91 -2.38
CA VAL A 48 -0.08 -9.59 -2.84
C VAL A 48 0.70 -9.05 -4.04
N CYS A 49 1.58 -9.86 -4.64
CA CYS A 49 2.43 -9.48 -5.78
C CYS A 49 1.76 -9.80 -7.13
N ARG A 50 2.24 -9.17 -8.21
CA ARG A 50 1.82 -9.40 -9.61
C ARG A 50 0.34 -9.12 -9.82
N GLU A 51 -0.42 -10.04 -10.40
CA GLU A 51 -1.85 -9.88 -10.69
C GLU A 51 -2.65 -9.58 -9.41
N LYS A 52 -2.15 -10.02 -8.24
CA LYS A 52 -2.75 -9.74 -6.93
C LYS A 52 -2.43 -8.34 -6.39
N SER A 53 -1.44 -7.69 -6.98
CA SER A 53 -1.16 -6.27 -6.72
C SER A 53 -2.06 -5.36 -7.53
N ALA A 54 -2.81 -5.91 -8.52
CA ALA A 54 -3.63 -5.12 -9.40
C ALA A 54 -4.58 -4.20 -8.62
N ARG A 55 -4.81 -3.04 -9.23
CA ARG A 55 -5.49 -1.86 -8.71
C ARG A 55 -6.68 -2.22 -7.81
N PHE A 56 -6.78 -1.52 -6.67
CA PHE A 56 -8.00 -1.50 -5.87
C PHE A 56 -9.19 -1.23 -6.80
N VAL A 57 -9.99 -2.27 -7.05
CA VAL A 57 -11.24 -2.14 -7.80
C VAL A 57 -12.24 -1.65 -6.78
N VAL A 58 -12.68 -0.41 -6.95
CA VAL A 58 -13.76 0.16 -6.15
C VAL A 58 -14.95 -0.79 -6.27
N PRO A 59 -15.48 -1.33 -5.15
CA PRO A 59 -16.68 -2.13 -5.19
C PRO A 59 -17.80 -1.36 -5.91
N PRO A 60 -18.72 -2.03 -6.61
CA PRO A 60 -19.84 -1.34 -7.21
C PRO A 60 -20.68 -0.71 -6.09
N PHE A 61 -20.57 0.60 -5.94
CA PHE A 61 -21.40 1.37 -5.01
C PHE A 61 -22.72 1.74 -5.70
N SER A 62 -23.81 1.71 -4.93
CA SER A 62 -25.03 2.39 -5.31
C SER A 62 -24.81 3.92 -5.34
N ASP A 63 -25.66 4.64 -6.05
CA ASP A 63 -25.62 6.12 -6.07
C ASP A 63 -25.74 6.73 -4.66
N GLU A 64 -26.46 6.05 -3.75
CA GLU A 64 -26.58 6.46 -2.36
C GLU A 64 -25.25 6.29 -1.59
N GLU A 65 -24.60 5.13 -1.73
CA GLU A 65 -23.31 4.87 -1.10
C GLU A 65 -22.22 5.80 -1.64
N LEU A 66 -22.21 6.03 -2.96
CA LEU A 66 -21.23 6.92 -3.58
C LEU A 66 -21.34 8.35 -3.00
N ARG A 67 -22.55 8.90 -2.94
CA ARG A 67 -22.79 10.23 -2.35
C ARG A 67 -22.34 10.32 -0.88
N ARG A 68 -22.51 9.23 -0.11
CA ARG A 68 -22.03 9.18 1.28
C ARG A 68 -20.51 9.26 1.36
N PHE A 69 -19.81 8.57 0.46
CA PHE A 69 -18.35 8.55 0.47
C PHE A 69 -17.71 9.80 -0.15
N GLU A 70 -18.35 10.45 -1.13
CA GLU A 70 -17.89 11.72 -1.69
C GLU A 70 -17.69 12.80 -0.62
N GLY A 71 -18.57 12.86 0.38
CA GLY A 71 -18.48 13.82 1.49
C GLY A 71 -17.29 13.60 2.44
N VAL A 72 -16.57 12.47 2.32
CA VAL A 72 -15.43 12.12 3.17
C VAL A 72 -14.18 11.72 2.38
N ALA A 73 -14.22 11.82 1.05
CA ALA A 73 -13.15 11.34 0.17
C ALA A 73 -11.82 12.06 0.40
N ASP A 74 -11.88 13.35 0.76
CA ASP A 74 -10.71 14.21 1.01
C ASP A 74 -10.38 14.38 2.49
N VAL A 75 -11.01 13.60 3.38
CA VAL A 75 -10.71 13.66 4.81
C VAL A 75 -9.35 13.03 5.05
N GLU A 76 -8.34 13.87 5.31
CA GLU A 76 -7.03 13.41 5.75
C GLU A 76 -7.16 12.77 7.15
N PHE A 77 -6.89 11.47 7.23
CA PHE A 77 -6.75 10.81 8.53
C PHE A 77 -5.39 11.19 9.13
N PRO A 78 -5.37 11.81 10.33
CA PRO A 78 -4.11 12.09 11.00
C PRO A 78 -3.34 10.79 11.23
N ALA A 79 -2.04 10.76 10.91
CA ALA A 79 -1.22 9.56 11.09
C ALA A 79 -1.29 8.96 12.52
N GLU A 80 -1.57 9.78 13.53
CA GLU A 80 -1.80 9.37 14.91
C GLU A 80 -3.06 8.53 15.15
N SER A 81 -4.10 8.65 14.32
CA SER A 81 -5.37 7.95 14.56
C SER A 81 -5.30 6.46 14.21
N VAL A 82 -4.35 6.06 13.37
CA VAL A 82 -4.17 4.64 12.95
C VAL A 82 -3.46 3.82 14.04
N TYR A 83 -2.68 4.46 14.92
CA TYR A 83 -1.90 3.76 15.95
C TYR A 83 -2.65 3.52 17.27
N ARG A 84 -3.77 4.21 17.51
CA ARG A 84 -4.45 4.17 18.83
C ARG A 84 -5.26 2.89 19.09
N THR A 85 -5.64 2.14 18.05
CA THR A 85 -6.48 0.93 18.22
C THR A 85 -5.71 -0.32 18.64
N SER A 86 -4.36 -0.30 18.64
CA SER A 86 -3.55 -1.46 19.06
C SER A 86 -3.22 -1.48 20.57
N GLN A 87 -3.51 -0.41 21.32
CA GLN A 87 -3.21 -0.32 22.76
C GLN A 87 -4.44 -0.24 23.69
N ALA A 88 -5.66 -0.36 23.17
CA ALA A 88 -6.89 -0.36 23.98
C ALA A 88 -7.45 -1.77 24.26
N ALA A 89 -6.66 -2.82 24.01
CA ALA A 89 -6.95 -4.20 24.42
C ALA A 89 -5.81 -4.69 25.33
N GLY A 90 -5.77 -4.14 26.55
CA GLY A 90 -4.97 -4.60 27.67
C GLY A 90 -5.86 -4.78 28.88
#